data_AF-A0A3D8INC6-F1
#
_entry.id   AF-A0A3D8INC6-F1
#
_cell.length_a   1.000
_cell.length_b   1.000
_cell.length_c   1.000
_cell.angle_alpha   90.00
_cell.angle_beta   90.00
_cell.angle_gamma   90.00
#
_symmetry.space_group_name_H-M   'P 1'
#
loop_
_entity.id
_entity.type
_entity.pdbx_description
1 polymer ?
#
loop_
_entity_poly.entity_id
_entity_poly.type
_entity_poly.pdbx_seq_one_letter_code
_entity_poly.pdbx_strand_id
1 'polypeptide(L)' 'MLDLNTLKAEDMLDSFEDWDSMAHLSLIALFDSKLGKKIKPDEIRGLKSVQDILDLAGIK' A
#
# COMPACT_ATOMS: atom_id res chain seq x y z
N MET A 1 15.25 4.41 -5.94
CA MET A 1 14.44 3.86 -7.05
C MET A 1 14.28 2.38 -6.80
N LEU A 2 13.06 1.92 -6.59
CA LEU A 2 12.77 0.48 -6.57
C LEU A 2 12.77 -0.03 -8.02
N ASP A 3 13.49 -1.11 -8.28
CA ASP A 3 13.48 -1.75 -9.58
C ASP A 3 12.13 -2.44 -9.82
N LEU A 4 11.57 -2.26 -11.01
CA LEU A 4 10.36 -2.99 -11.44
C LEU A 4 10.60 -4.50 -11.28
N ASN A 5 9.62 -5.23 -10.73
CA ASN A 5 9.70 -6.66 -10.35
C ASN A 5 10.53 -7.03 -9.10
N THR A 6 10.98 -6.07 -8.29
CA THR A 6 11.65 -6.41 -7.01
C THR A 6 10.74 -6.41 -5.80
N LEU A 7 9.57 -5.78 -5.89
CA LEU A 7 8.54 -5.78 -4.85
C LEU A 7 7.90 -7.17 -4.72
N LYS A 8 8.08 -7.77 -3.55
CA LYS A 8 7.44 -9.02 -3.16
C LYS A 8 6.35 -8.76 -2.14
N ALA A 9 5.37 -9.65 -2.10
CA ALA A 9 4.29 -9.57 -1.12
C ALA A 9 4.79 -9.67 0.34
N GLU A 10 5.91 -10.37 0.55
CA GLU A 10 6.58 -10.50 1.85
C GLU A 10 7.36 -9.25 2.29
N ASP A 11 7.54 -8.26 1.40
CA ASP A 11 8.31 -7.06 1.73
C ASP A 11 7.55 -6.20 2.74
N MET A 12 8.28 -5.75 3.77
CA MET A 12 7.75 -4.89 4.82
C MET A 12 7.70 -3.44 4.35
N LEU A 13 6.54 -2.81 4.52
CA LEU A 13 6.32 -1.42 4.12
C LEU A 13 7.22 -0.46 4.89
N ASP A 14 7.43 -0.74 6.18
CA ASP A 14 8.33 0.03 7.07
C ASP A 14 9.81 -0.04 6.64
N SER A 15 10.18 -0.97 5.75
CA SER A 15 11.54 -1.03 5.19
C SER A 15 11.75 -0.06 4.02
N PHE A 16 10.67 0.51 3.47
CA PHE A 16 10.78 1.54 2.44
C PHE A 16 10.85 2.92 3.10
N GLU A 17 11.95 3.63 2.89
CA GLU A 17 12.11 5.00 3.39
C GLU A 17 11.03 5.95 2.86
N ASP A 18 10.51 5.67 1.66
CA ASP A 18 9.45 6.43 1.00
C ASP A 18 8.04 6.10 1.55
N TRP A 19 7.89 5.17 2.50
CA TRP A 19 6.60 4.83 3.13
C TRP A 19 6.19 5.84 4.20
N ASP A 20 5.86 7.05 3.75
CA ASP A 20 5.46 8.16 4.60
C ASP A 20 3.96 8.51 4.44
N SER A 21 3.53 9.60 5.09
CA SER A 21 2.14 10.07 5.00
C SER A 21 1.72 10.44 3.56
N MET A 22 2.65 10.84 2.70
CA MET A 22 2.36 11.14 1.30
C MET A 22 2.12 9.88 0.48
N ALA A 23 2.92 8.83 0.71
CA ALA A 23 2.67 7.51 0.13
C ALA A 23 1.32 6.94 0.57
N HIS A 24 0.96 7.13 1.85
CA HIS A 24 -0.35 6.71 2.37
C HIS A 24 -1.50 7.42 1.64
N LEU A 25 -1.45 8.74 1.52
CA LEU A 25 -2.48 9.51 0.82
C LEU A 25 -2.60 9.11 -0.65
N SER A 26 -1.47 8.90 -1.31
CA SER A 26 -1.43 8.45 -2.70
C SER A 26 -2.08 7.08 -2.87
N LEU A 27 -1.83 6.16 -1.92
CA LEU A 27 -2.47 4.85 -1.90
C LEU A 27 -3.99 4.95 -1.66
N ILE A 28 -4.46 5.78 -0.72
CA ILE A 28 -5.91 6.00 -0.52
C ILE A 28 -6.57 6.50 -1.80
N ALA A 29 -5.98 7.50 -2.45
CA ALA A 29 -6.50 8.06 -3.69
C ALA A 29 -6.50 7.04 -4.83
N LEU A 30 -5.47 6.20 -4.91
CA LEU A 30 -5.41 5.09 -5.87
C LEU A 30 -6.57 4.11 -5.64
N PHE A 31 -6.80 3.70 -4.39
CA PHE A 31 -7.88 2.77 -4.04
C PHE A 31 -9.27 3.35 -4.31
N ASP A 32 -9.49 4.61 -3.97
CA ASP A 32 -10.77 5.29 -4.21
C ASP A 32 -11.02 5.43 -5.73
N SER A 33 -10.02 5.85 -6.50
CA SER A 33 -10.17 6.10 -7.94
C SER A 33 -10.15 4.84 -8.82
N LYS A 34 -9.34 3.83 -8.49
CA LYS A 34 -9.16 2.62 -9.32
C LYS A 34 -10.03 1.46 -8.88
N LEU A 35 -10.24 1.30 -7.57
CA LEU A 35 -10.97 0.18 -7.00
C LEU A 35 -12.35 0.58 -6.48
N GLY A 36 -12.65 1.89 -6.39
CA GLY A 36 -13.88 2.39 -5.78
C GLY A 36 -13.97 2.08 -4.28
N LYS A 37 -12.83 1.79 -3.63
CA LYS A 37 -12.76 1.42 -2.21
C LYS A 37 -12.24 2.60 -1.40
N LYS A 38 -13.03 3.05 -0.42
CA LYS A 38 -12.60 4.07 0.53
C LYS A 38 -11.86 3.43 1.69
N ILE A 39 -10.55 3.65 1.74
CA ILE A 39 -9.69 3.20 2.85
C ILE A 39 -9.53 4.34 3.86
N LYS A 40 -9.61 4.00 5.15
CA LYS A 40 -9.35 4.97 6.22
C LYS A 40 -7.85 5.13 6.47
N PRO A 41 -7.38 6.32 6.87
CA PRO A 41 -5.96 6.53 7.21
C PRO A 41 -5.44 5.56 8.28
N ASP A 42 -6.28 5.22 9.27
CA ASP A 42 -5.90 4.25 10.32
C ASP A 42 -5.72 2.83 9.79
N GLU A 43 -6.41 2.43 8.72
CA GLU A 43 -6.20 1.12 8.10
C GLU A 43 -4.87 1.07 7.36
N ILE A 44 -4.49 2.15 6.66
CA ILE A 44 -3.17 2.23 6.01
C ILE A 44 -2.04 2.20 7.02
N ARG A 45 -2.17 2.92 8.14
CA ARG A 45 -1.17 2.89 9.22
C ARG A 45 -1.03 1.50 9.85
N GLY A 46 -2.03 0.64 9.72
CA GLY A 46 -1.99 -0.74 10.19
C GLY A 46 -1.30 -1.72 9.23
N LEU A 47 -1.02 -1.32 7.98
CA LEU A 47 -0.39 -2.18 6.98
C LEU A 47 1.09 -2.35 7.27
N LYS A 48 1.54 -3.60 7.30
CA LYS A 48 2.92 -3.94 7.60
C LYS A 48 3.67 -4.43 6.38
N SER A 49 2.98 -5.10 5.47
CA SER A 49 3.56 -5.74 4.30
C SER A 49 2.83 -5.36 3.01
N VAL A 50 3.51 -5.56 1.89
CA VAL A 50 2.90 -5.42 0.56
C VAL A 50 1.71 -6.36 0.39
N GLN A 51 1.74 -7.56 0.99
CA GLN A 51 0.60 -8.49 1.00
C GLN A 51 -0.65 -7.84 1.61
N ASP A 52 -0.52 -7.06 2.69
CA ASP A 52 -1.69 -6.40 3.32
C ASP A 52 -2.36 -5.40 2.35
N ILE A 53 -1.56 -4.71 1.51
CA ILE A 53 -2.07 -3.83 0.45
C ILE A 53 -2.81 -4.65 -0.62
N LEU A 54 -2.25 -5.78 -1.05
CA LEU A 54 -2.86 -6.66 -2.05
C LEU A 54 -4.19 -7.25 -1.54
N ASP A 55 -4.23 -7.66 -0.27
CA ASP A 55 -5.42 -8.17 0.40
C ASP A 55 -6.51 -7.10 0.48
N LEU A 56 -6.14 -5.86 0.83
CA LEU A 56 -7.06 -4.72 0.76
C LEU A 56 -7.58 -4.49 -0.66
N ALA A 57 -6.70 -4.63 -1.67
CA ALA A 57 -7.08 -4.47 -3.06
C ALA A 57 -8.06 -5.57 -3.49
N GLY A 58 -8.01 -6.73 -2.84
CA GLY A 58 -8.79 -7.92 -3.19
C GLY A 58 -8.19 -8.67 -4.37
N ILE A 59 -6.88 -8.51 -4.59
CA ILE A 59 -6.11 -9.18 -5.63
C ILE A 59 -5.42 -10.35 -4.94
N LYS A 60 -5.85 -11.57 -5.28
CA LYS A 60 -5.37 -12.84 -4.72
C LYS A 60 -4.51 -13.59 -5.72
#